data_AF-A0A1V5QCD2-F1
#
_entry.id   AF-A0A1V5QCD2-F1
#
_cell.length_a   1.000
_cell.length_b   1.000
_cell.length_c   1.000
_cell.angle_alpha   90.00
_cell.angle_beta   90.00
_cell.angle_gamma   90.00
#
_symmetry.space_group_name_H-M   'P 1'
#
loop_
_entity.id
_entity.type
_entity.pdbx_description
1 polymer ?
#
loop_
_entity_poly.entity_id
_entity_poly.type
_entity_poly.pdbx_seq_one_letter_code
_entity_poly.pdbx_strand_id
1 'polypeptide(L)'
;MLNGALTLGTMDGANVEIVEEVGAENAFIFGLSSDEVINYEQHGGYNPMDIFNNDQNVRRVLMQLINGTYSKDTELFKPLYNSLLNTECTARADTYFILKDFESYAEARAKAVEAYQDEARWARSAILNTACAGKFSSDRTIKEYVDDIWHLDKVKVKK
;
A
#
# COMPACT_ATOMS: atom_id res chain seq x y z
N MET A 1 8.39 -5.33 9.65
CA MET A 1 9.22 -6.53 9.49
C MET A 1 10.51 -6.48 10.30
N LEU A 2 11.71 -6.20 9.74
CA LEU A 2 13.00 -6.36 10.46
C LEU A 2 13.15 -5.53 11.76
N ASN A 3 12.58 -4.33 11.81
CA ASN A 3 12.64 -3.46 12.99
C ASN A 3 11.33 -3.48 13.81
N GLY A 4 10.51 -4.51 13.68
CA GLY A 4 9.27 -4.67 14.45
C GLY A 4 8.11 -3.76 14.06
N ALA A 5 8.25 -2.93 13.02
CA ALA A 5 7.11 -2.17 12.47
C ALA A 5 6.14 -3.11 11.74
N LEU A 6 4.84 -3.03 12.04
CA LEU A 6 3.80 -3.80 11.35
C LEU A 6 3.44 -3.13 10.02
N THR A 7 3.21 -3.94 8.99
CA THR A 7 2.87 -3.44 7.65
C THR A 7 1.39 -3.05 7.58
N LEU A 8 1.10 -1.86 7.06
CA LEU A 8 -0.21 -1.46 6.53
C LEU A 8 -0.02 -1.18 5.04
N GLY A 9 -0.57 -2.02 4.16
CA GLY A 9 -0.29 -1.94 2.73
C GLY A 9 -1.21 -2.76 1.85
N THR A 10 -1.08 -2.59 0.54
CA THR A 10 -1.79 -3.40 -0.45
C THR A 10 -1.14 -4.78 -0.62
N MET A 11 -1.89 -5.74 -1.17
CA MET A 11 -1.39 -7.08 -1.50
C MET A 11 -0.57 -7.05 -2.80
N ASP A 12 0.55 -6.32 -2.78
CA ASP A 12 1.44 -6.11 -3.92
C ASP A 12 2.93 -6.14 -3.50
N GLY A 13 3.78 -6.52 -4.45
CA GLY A 13 5.23 -6.57 -4.30
C GLY A 13 5.69 -7.32 -3.04
N ALA A 14 6.60 -6.70 -2.28
CA ALA A 14 7.17 -7.30 -1.07
C ALA A 14 6.14 -7.53 0.05
N ASN A 15 4.98 -6.87 0.03
CA ASN A 15 3.97 -7.08 1.07
C ASN A 15 3.38 -8.50 1.00
N VAL A 16 3.27 -9.08 -0.20
CA VAL A 16 2.83 -10.48 -0.39
C VAL A 16 3.79 -11.40 0.35
N GLU A 17 5.09 -11.29 0.05
CA GLU A 17 6.12 -12.11 0.71
C GLU A 17 6.17 -11.84 2.23
N ILE A 18 5.99 -10.61 2.68
CA ILE A 18 5.98 -10.29 4.12
C ILE A 18 4.83 -11.04 4.80
N VAL A 19 3.62 -10.98 4.24
CA VAL A 19 2.42 -11.64 4.79
C VAL A 19 2.58 -13.16 4.82
N GLU A 20 3.18 -13.76 3.79
CA GLU A 20 3.51 -15.19 3.77
C GLU A 20 4.45 -15.59 4.91
N GLU A 21 5.49 -14.79 5.18
CA GLU A 21 6.48 -15.09 6.22
C GLU A 21 5.98 -14.83 7.64
N VAL A 22 5.24 -13.74 7.87
CA VAL A 22 4.81 -13.31 9.21
C VAL A 22 3.43 -13.82 9.59
N GLY A 23 2.63 -14.29 8.64
CA GLY A 23 1.22 -14.62 8.83
C GLY A 23 0.30 -13.40 8.69
N ALA A 24 -0.86 -13.59 8.05
CA ALA A 24 -1.82 -12.52 7.75
C ALA A 24 -2.35 -11.79 8.99
N GLU A 25 -2.35 -12.43 10.16
CA GLU A 25 -2.77 -11.82 11.42
C GLU A 25 -1.77 -10.80 11.98
N ASN A 26 -0.55 -10.74 11.43
CA ASN A 26 0.54 -9.85 11.86
C ASN A 26 0.82 -8.71 10.86
N ALA A 27 -0.09 -8.48 9.90
CA ALA A 27 -0.08 -7.38 8.95
C ALA A 27 -1.51 -6.84 8.74
N PHE A 28 -1.62 -5.61 8.25
CA PHE A 28 -2.89 -4.97 7.92
C PHE A 28 -2.94 -4.75 6.41
N ILE A 29 -3.62 -5.64 5.70
CA ILE A 29 -3.73 -5.56 4.23
C ILE A 29 -5.06 -4.94 3.82
N PHE A 30 -5.04 -4.09 2.79
CA PHE A 30 -6.21 -3.42 2.24
C PHE A 30 -6.11 -3.27 0.72
N GLY A 31 -7.17 -2.76 0.11
CA GLY A 31 -7.19 -2.36 -1.29
C GLY A 31 -7.22 -3.52 -2.27
N LEU A 32 -7.15 -3.15 -3.55
CA LEU A 32 -7.06 -4.10 -4.66
C LEU A 32 -5.74 -4.87 -4.63
N SER A 33 -5.81 -6.13 -5.07
CA SER A 33 -4.63 -6.92 -5.46
C SER A 33 -4.11 -6.48 -6.83
N SER A 34 -2.85 -6.81 -7.12
CA SER A 34 -2.22 -6.50 -8.42
C SER A 34 -3.00 -7.14 -9.60
N ASP A 35 -3.55 -8.34 -9.42
CA ASP A 35 -4.38 -9.01 -10.43
C ASP A 35 -5.69 -8.25 -10.71
N GLU A 36 -6.33 -7.72 -9.67
CA GLU A 36 -7.54 -6.91 -9.82
C GLU A 36 -7.25 -5.58 -10.51
N VAL A 37 -6.13 -4.93 -10.17
CA VAL A 37 -5.65 -3.70 -10.83
C VAL A 37 -5.45 -3.95 -12.32
N ILE A 38 -4.70 -5.01 -12.67
CA ILE A 38 -4.46 -5.40 -14.07
C ILE A 38 -5.77 -5.65 -14.80
N ASN A 39 -6.73 -6.33 -14.14
CA ASN A 39 -8.03 -6.59 -14.74
C ASN A 39 -8.79 -5.30 -15.07
N TYR A 40 -8.80 -4.31 -14.18
CA TYR A 40 -9.42 -3.00 -14.45
C TYR A 40 -8.68 -2.22 -15.54
N GLU A 41 -7.35 -2.33 -15.61
CA GLU A 41 -6.57 -1.66 -16.67
C GLU A 41 -6.82 -2.26 -18.04
N GLN A 42 -6.96 -3.58 -18.14
CA GLN A 42 -7.17 -4.29 -19.39
C GLN A 42 -8.63 -4.23 -19.88
N HIS A 43 -9.60 -4.33 -18.96
CA HIS A 43 -11.01 -4.51 -19.30
C HIS A 43 -11.89 -3.29 -18.96
N GLY A 44 -11.34 -2.28 -18.27
CA GLY A 44 -12.11 -1.15 -17.78
C GLY A 44 -13.08 -1.57 -16.66
N GLY A 45 -14.23 -0.90 -16.57
CA GLY A 45 -15.25 -1.21 -15.56
C GLY A 45 -15.09 -0.47 -14.23
N TYR A 46 -14.19 0.51 -14.17
CA TYR A 46 -14.04 1.41 -13.03
C TYR A 46 -14.38 2.84 -13.42
N ASN A 47 -15.27 3.47 -12.66
CA ASN A 47 -15.61 4.88 -12.78
C ASN A 47 -15.59 5.55 -11.38
N PRO A 48 -14.63 6.46 -11.10
CA PRO A 48 -14.54 7.12 -9.80
C PRO A 48 -15.77 7.97 -9.46
N MET A 49 -16.52 8.42 -10.47
CA MET A 49 -17.73 9.22 -10.26
C MET A 49 -18.83 8.42 -9.55
N ASP A 50 -18.85 7.09 -9.71
CA ASP A 50 -19.81 6.23 -9.01
C ASP A 50 -19.55 6.24 -7.50
N ILE A 51 -18.28 6.23 -7.09
CA ILE A 51 -17.90 6.34 -5.67
C ILE A 51 -18.24 7.74 -5.15
N PHE A 52 -17.87 8.79 -5.89
CA PHE A 52 -18.17 10.18 -5.52
C PHE A 52 -19.67 10.45 -5.31
N ASN A 53 -20.54 9.80 -6.07
CA ASN A 53 -21.99 10.00 -5.96
C ASN A 53 -22.63 9.17 -4.84
N ASN A 54 -22.07 8.00 -4.51
CA ASN A 54 -22.66 7.08 -3.53
C ASN A 54 -22.06 7.21 -2.13
N ASP A 55 -20.79 7.61 -2.00
CA ASP A 55 -20.12 7.81 -0.72
C ASP A 55 -20.07 9.29 -0.32
N GLN A 56 -20.86 9.64 0.69
CA GLN A 56 -20.97 11.02 1.19
C GLN A 56 -19.68 11.50 1.90
N ASN A 57 -18.90 10.61 2.49
CA ASN A 57 -17.63 10.96 3.12
C ASN A 57 -16.60 11.34 2.06
N VAL A 58 -16.45 10.50 1.03
CA VAL A 58 -15.57 10.76 -0.11
C VAL A 58 -15.99 12.04 -0.84
N ARG A 59 -17.30 12.21 -1.11
CA ARG A 59 -17.83 13.43 -1.71
C ARG A 59 -17.45 14.67 -0.90
N ARG A 60 -17.65 14.63 0.41
CA ARG A 60 -17.34 15.77 1.30
C ARG A 60 -15.87 16.14 1.21
N VAL A 61 -14.95 15.16 1.32
CA VAL A 61 -13.49 15.41 1.28
C VAL A 61 -13.07 15.97 -0.07
N LEU A 62 -13.58 15.43 -1.18
CA LEU A 62 -13.26 15.93 -2.52
C LEU A 62 -13.77 17.35 -2.73
N MET A 63 -14.99 17.67 -2.28
CA MET A 63 -15.52 19.03 -2.35
C MET A 63 -14.71 20.02 -1.50
N GLN A 64 -14.14 19.59 -0.38
CA GLN A 64 -13.28 20.44 0.46
C GLN A 64 -12.01 20.93 -0.26
N LEU A 65 -11.55 20.20 -1.28
CA LEU A 65 -10.42 20.63 -2.12
C LEU A 65 -10.74 21.90 -2.92
N ILE A 66 -12.01 22.10 -3.32
CA ILE A 66 -12.40 23.15 -4.27
C ILE A 66 -13.41 24.17 -3.73
N ASN A 67 -13.91 24.00 -2.50
CA ASN A 67 -14.94 24.88 -1.92
C ASN A 67 -14.40 25.96 -0.97
N GLY A 68 -13.08 26.06 -0.85
CA GLY A 68 -12.44 27.05 0.01
C GLY A 68 -12.12 26.58 1.44
N THR A 69 -12.32 25.29 1.77
CA THR A 69 -12.08 24.77 3.12
C THR A 69 -10.61 24.86 3.54
N TYR A 70 -9.69 24.50 2.64
CA TYR A 70 -8.24 24.46 2.94
C TYR A 70 -7.49 25.72 2.50
N SER A 71 -8.00 26.45 1.51
CA SER A 71 -7.38 27.66 0.96
C SER A 71 -8.46 28.59 0.41
N LYS A 72 -8.26 29.91 0.51
CA LYS A 72 -9.17 30.91 -0.12
C LYS A 72 -9.09 30.89 -1.64
N ASP A 73 -7.96 30.43 -2.19
CA ASP A 73 -7.80 30.18 -3.62
C ASP A 73 -8.36 28.78 -3.93
N THR A 74 -9.55 28.73 -4.53
CA THR A 74 -10.27 27.50 -4.86
C THR A 74 -9.64 26.75 -6.04
N GLU A 75 -8.76 27.38 -6.81
CA GLU A 75 -8.09 26.74 -7.95
C GLU A 75 -6.83 25.98 -7.51
N LEU A 76 -6.27 26.29 -6.33
CA LEU A 76 -5.01 25.73 -5.84
C LEU A 76 -4.98 24.19 -5.82
N PHE A 77 -6.04 23.53 -5.35
CA PHE A 77 -6.13 22.07 -5.26
C PHE A 77 -7.00 21.44 -6.35
N LYS A 78 -7.53 22.24 -7.27
CA LYS A 78 -8.36 21.76 -8.37
C LYS A 78 -7.67 20.72 -9.25
N PRO A 79 -6.35 20.77 -9.51
CA PRO A 79 -5.66 19.70 -10.24
C PRO A 79 -5.77 18.33 -9.56
N LEU A 80 -5.75 18.29 -8.22
CA LEU A 80 -5.92 17.03 -7.47
C LEU A 80 -7.36 16.51 -7.61
N TYR A 81 -8.35 17.37 -7.40
CA TYR A 81 -9.76 17.04 -7.60
C TYR A 81 -10.00 16.50 -9.02
N ASN A 82 -9.45 17.17 -10.04
CA ASN A 82 -9.56 16.79 -11.43
C ASN A 82 -8.90 15.44 -11.70
N SER A 83 -7.67 15.21 -11.21
CA SER A 83 -6.98 13.92 -11.38
C SER A 83 -7.77 12.71 -10.84
N LEU A 84 -8.63 12.92 -9.85
CA LEU A 84 -9.44 11.87 -9.21
C LEU A 84 -10.79 11.64 -9.91
N LEU A 85 -11.40 12.66 -10.52
CA LEU A 85 -12.77 12.56 -11.05
C LEU A 85 -12.89 12.75 -12.55
N ASN A 86 -11.87 13.28 -13.21
CA ASN A 86 -11.87 13.55 -14.64
C ASN A 86 -10.47 13.39 -15.28
N THR A 87 -10.38 13.71 -16.56
CA THR A 87 -9.16 13.55 -17.37
C THR A 87 -8.51 14.89 -17.73
N GLU A 88 -8.86 15.98 -17.05
CA GLU A 88 -8.28 17.30 -17.34
C GLU A 88 -6.80 17.37 -16.98
N CYS A 89 -6.35 16.58 -15.99
CA CYS A 89 -4.96 16.56 -15.52
C CYS A 89 -4.23 15.25 -15.76
N THR A 90 -4.95 14.17 -16.09
CA THR A 90 -4.41 12.81 -16.24
C THR A 90 -5.10 12.08 -17.40
N ALA A 91 -4.43 11.07 -17.96
CA ALA A 91 -5.00 10.27 -19.05
C ALA A 91 -6.26 9.47 -18.62
N ARG A 92 -6.35 9.11 -17.33
CA ARG A 92 -7.49 8.44 -16.71
C ARG A 92 -7.84 9.13 -15.38
N ALA A 93 -9.13 9.30 -15.12
CA ALA A 93 -9.60 9.68 -13.81
C ALA A 93 -9.22 8.59 -12.79
N ASP A 94 -8.71 8.99 -11.64
CA ASP A 94 -8.20 8.12 -10.59
C ASP A 94 -7.32 6.98 -11.12
N THR A 95 -6.23 7.37 -11.77
CA THR A 95 -5.27 6.44 -12.42
C THR A 95 -4.75 5.40 -11.43
N TYR A 96 -4.59 5.76 -10.16
CA TYR A 96 -4.00 4.91 -9.11
C TYR A 96 -5.03 4.31 -8.16
N PHE A 97 -6.32 4.28 -8.54
CA PHE A 97 -7.40 3.64 -7.76
C PHE A 97 -7.53 4.16 -6.32
N ILE A 98 -7.16 5.42 -6.08
CA ILE A 98 -7.16 6.06 -4.75
C ILE A 98 -8.56 6.01 -4.14
N LEU A 99 -9.59 6.38 -4.91
CA LEU A 99 -10.97 6.38 -4.41
C LEU A 99 -11.51 4.96 -4.27
N LYS A 100 -11.07 4.03 -5.11
CA LYS A 100 -11.46 2.63 -5.03
C LYS A 100 -10.95 1.96 -3.76
N ASP A 101 -9.71 2.25 -3.36
CA ASP A 101 -9.09 1.67 -2.17
C ASP A 101 -9.39 2.42 -0.88
N PHE A 102 -9.92 3.65 -0.97
CA PHE A 102 -10.08 4.58 0.16
C PHE A 102 -10.79 3.97 1.37
N GLU A 103 -11.95 3.33 1.17
CA GLU A 103 -12.74 2.78 2.28
C GLU A 103 -12.00 1.61 2.95
N SER A 104 -11.49 0.68 2.14
CA SER A 104 -10.73 -0.46 2.67
C SER A 104 -9.46 -0.02 3.42
N TYR A 105 -8.80 1.05 2.95
CA TYR A 105 -7.68 1.67 3.63
C TYR A 105 -8.11 2.23 5.00
N ALA A 106 -9.21 2.99 5.04
CA ALA A 106 -9.73 3.58 6.26
C ALA A 106 -10.07 2.50 7.31
N GLU A 107 -10.71 1.40 6.89
CA GLU A 107 -11.01 0.26 7.74
C GLU A 107 -9.74 -0.44 8.27
N ALA A 108 -8.77 -0.73 7.40
CA ALA A 108 -7.53 -1.38 7.80
C ALA A 108 -6.71 -0.49 8.74
N ARG A 109 -6.68 0.81 8.49
CA ARG A 109 -6.07 1.79 9.39
C ARG A 109 -6.77 1.83 10.75
N ALA A 110 -8.11 1.79 10.78
CA ALA A 110 -8.86 1.76 12.03
C ALA A 110 -8.55 0.49 12.84
N LYS A 111 -8.51 -0.68 12.19
CA LYS A 111 -8.08 -1.96 12.80
C LYS A 111 -6.66 -1.88 13.35
N ALA A 112 -5.74 -1.23 12.65
CA ALA A 112 -4.37 -1.04 13.11
C ALA A 112 -4.30 -0.17 14.37
N VAL A 113 -5.07 0.92 14.42
CA VAL A 113 -5.17 1.82 15.59
C VAL A 113 -5.80 1.10 16.78
N GLU A 114 -6.84 0.29 16.56
CA GLU A 114 -7.45 -0.53 17.61
C GLU A 114 -6.48 -1.58 18.15
N ALA A 115 -5.80 -2.31 17.26
CA ALA A 115 -4.81 -3.32 17.64
C ALA A 115 -3.63 -2.71 18.42
N TYR A 116 -3.27 -1.46 18.15
CA TYR A 116 -2.22 -0.74 18.87
C TYR A 116 -2.57 -0.49 20.35
N GLN A 117 -3.86 -0.50 20.72
CA GLN A 117 -4.27 -0.34 22.12
C GLN A 117 -3.97 -1.59 22.96
N ASP A 118 -3.86 -2.77 22.35
CA ASP A 118 -3.41 -3.99 23.00
C ASP A 118 -1.89 -4.12 22.86
N GLU A 119 -1.17 -3.54 23.83
CA GLU A 119 0.29 -3.51 23.84
C GLU A 119 0.92 -4.91 23.76
N ALA A 120 0.33 -5.90 24.44
CA ALA A 120 0.86 -7.25 24.49
C ALA A 120 0.72 -7.95 23.13
N ARG A 121 -0.45 -7.83 22.50
CA ARG A 121 -0.69 -8.34 21.15
C ARG A 121 0.19 -7.62 20.13
N TRP A 122 0.29 -6.30 20.20
CA TRP A 122 1.11 -5.51 19.28
C TRP A 122 2.59 -5.89 19.37
N ALA A 123 3.13 -5.98 20.59
CA ALA A 123 4.51 -6.39 20.82
C ALA A 123 4.77 -7.81 20.30
N ARG A 124 3.84 -8.74 20.49
CA ARG A 124 3.95 -10.10 19.92
C ARG A 124 4.06 -10.05 18.40
N SER A 125 3.17 -9.31 17.72
CA SER A 125 3.20 -9.17 16.26
C SER A 125 4.48 -8.48 15.76
N ALA A 126 4.99 -7.50 16.50
CA ALA A 126 6.26 -6.82 16.19
C ALA A 126 7.46 -7.79 16.29
N ILE A 127 7.53 -8.60 17.36
CA ILE A 127 8.58 -9.60 17.54
C ILE A 127 8.54 -10.65 16.42
N LEU A 128 7.35 -11.14 16.06
CA LEU A 128 7.18 -12.10 14.97
C LEU A 128 7.62 -11.50 13.63
N ASN A 129 7.27 -10.24 13.37
CA ASN A 129 7.72 -9.51 12.19
C ASN A 129 9.25 -9.47 12.07
N THR A 130 9.95 -9.24 13.18
CA THR A 130 11.42 -9.25 13.22
C THR A 130 11.99 -10.66 13.06
N ALA A 131 11.40 -11.64 13.76
CA ALA A 131 11.87 -13.03 13.75
C ALA A 131 11.76 -13.68 12.35
N CYS A 132 10.73 -13.34 11.58
CA CYS A 132 10.52 -13.86 10.24
C CYS A 132 11.20 -13.02 9.14
N ALA A 133 11.97 -11.98 9.48
CA ALA A 133 12.61 -11.10 8.49
C ALA A 133 13.77 -11.75 7.70
N GLY A 134 14.20 -12.97 8.07
CA GLY A 134 15.39 -13.62 7.53
C GLY A 134 15.40 -13.78 6.00
N LYS A 135 14.24 -14.04 5.38
CA LYS A 135 14.10 -14.15 3.91
C LYS A 135 14.53 -12.88 3.17
N PHE A 136 14.41 -11.72 3.81
CA PHE A 136 14.72 -10.42 3.21
C PHE A 136 16.18 -9.99 3.41
N SER A 137 17.03 -10.87 3.94
CA SER A 137 18.47 -10.61 3.99
C SER A 137 19.07 -10.55 2.60
N SER A 138 19.83 -9.48 2.32
CA SER A 138 20.60 -9.36 1.08
C SER A 138 21.63 -10.48 0.92
N ASP A 139 22.10 -11.09 2.01
CA ASP A 139 23.03 -12.23 1.93
C ASP A 139 22.40 -13.40 1.17
N ARG A 140 21.08 -13.64 1.33
CA ARG A 140 20.35 -14.65 0.56
C ARG A 140 20.36 -14.28 -0.92
N THR A 141 19.93 -13.05 -1.25
CA THR A 141 19.85 -12.59 -2.64
C THR A 141 21.21 -12.64 -3.34
N ILE A 142 22.27 -12.16 -2.69
CA ILE A 142 23.63 -12.20 -3.26
C ILE A 142 24.09 -13.65 -3.46
N LYS A 143 23.76 -14.55 -2.53
CA LYS A 143 24.07 -15.97 -2.69
C LYS A 143 23.33 -16.58 -3.88
N GLU A 144 22.04 -16.31 -4.06
CA GLU A 144 21.26 -16.77 -5.22
C GLU A 144 21.86 -16.25 -6.53
N TYR A 145 22.27 -14.98 -6.60
CA TYR A 145 22.98 -14.44 -7.78
C TYR A 145 24.32 -15.15 -8.04
N VAL A 146 25.09 -15.45 -7.00
CA VAL A 146 26.35 -16.20 -7.13
C VAL A 146 26.11 -17.62 -7.60
N ASP A 147 25.12 -18.31 -7.03
CA ASP A 147 24.86 -19.72 -7.32
C ASP A 147 24.24 -19.90 -8.73
N ASP A 148 23.31 -19.02 -9.13
CA ASP A 148 22.47 -19.21 -10.33
C ASP A 148 22.91 -18.39 -11.55
N ILE A 149 23.65 -17.29 -11.38
CA ILE A 149 23.97 -16.35 -12.47
C ILE A 149 25.47 -16.17 -12.64
N TRP A 150 26.21 -15.82 -11.58
CA TRP A 150 27.61 -15.40 -11.70
C TRP A 150 28.62 -16.53 -11.54
N HIS A 151 28.27 -17.58 -10.80
CA HIS A 151 29.11 -18.74 -10.50
C HIS A 151 30.51 -18.35 -9.95
N LEU A 152 30.52 -17.46 -8.95
CA LEU A 152 31.76 -16.95 -8.35
C LEU A 152 32.25 -17.80 -7.18
N ASP A 153 33.57 -17.91 -7.03
CA ASP A 153 34.19 -18.58 -5.89
C ASP A 153 34.43 -17.63 -4.70
N LYS A 154 34.27 -18.15 -3.48
CA LYS A 154 34.56 -17.42 -2.26
C LYS A 154 36.07 -17.26 -2.04
N VAL A 155 36.58 -16.04 -2.16
CA VAL A 155 38.00 -15.72 -1.91
C VAL A 155 38.23 -15.36 -0.45
N LYS A 156 39.17 -16.04 0.22
CA LYS A 156 39.67 -15.64 1.54
C LYS A 156 40.89 -14.72 1.39
N VAL A 157 40.74 -13.46 1.80
CA VAL A 157 41.87 -12.51 1.81
C VAL A 157 42.81 -12.86 2.97
N LYS A 158 44.10 -13.06 2.67
CA LYS A 158 45.13 -13.23 3.72
C LYS A 158 45.37 -11.88 4.40
N LYS A 159 45.33 -11.87 5.74
CA LYS A 159 45.72 -10.71 6.56
C LYS A 159 47.22 -10.50 6.51
#